data_AF-A0A937T065-F1
#
_entry.id   AF-A0A937T065-F1
#
_cell.length_a   1.000
_cell.length_b   1.000
_cell.length_c   1.000
_cell.angle_alpha   90.00
_cell.angle_beta   90.00
_cell.angle_gamma   90.00
#
_symmetry.space_group_name_H-M   'P 1'
#
loop_
_entity.id
_entity.type
_entity.pdbx_description
1 polymer ?
#
loop_
_entity_poly.entity_id
_entity_poly.type
_entity_poly.pdbx_seq_one_letter_code
_entity_poly.pdbx_strand_id
1 'polypeptide(L)'
;MKLRDSDFKTVTRSKTLDIPTAEDHTLFKTVSGLFRKLFAQGVCVRLIGVTFTSLTPHPHRQEELFDNKGGRSWEGLYQGIDGIRHKYGFKSILRATSRGGN
;
A
#
# COMPACT_ATOMS: atom_id res chain seq x y z
N MET A 1 6.42 -1.91 8.47
CA MET A 1 7.31 -2.40 7.41
C MET A 1 8.53 -3.07 8.02
N LYS A 2 8.87 -4.25 7.52
CA LYS A 2 10.02 -5.07 7.89
C LYS A 2 10.88 -5.28 6.65
N LEU A 3 12.17 -5.01 6.75
CA LEU A 3 13.15 -5.25 5.69
C LEU A 3 14.23 -6.17 6.25
N ARG A 4 14.55 -7.25 5.52
CA ARG A 4 15.66 -8.15 5.84
C ARG A 4 16.68 -8.10 4.71
N ASP A 5 17.93 -7.86 5.07
CA ASP A 5 19.04 -7.87 4.12
C ASP A 5 19.56 -9.29 3.84
N SER A 6 20.52 -9.38 2.91
CA SER A 6 21.24 -10.61 2.57
C SER A 6 22.00 -11.20 3.75
N ASP A 7 22.47 -10.35 4.65
CA ASP A 7 23.21 -10.71 5.86
C ASP A 7 22.27 -11.10 7.01
N PHE A 8 20.99 -11.32 6.70
CA PHE A 8 19.94 -11.73 7.60
C PHE A 8 19.59 -10.74 8.73
N LYS A 9 20.16 -9.54 8.72
CA LYS A 9 19.81 -8.45 9.64
C LYS A 9 18.46 -7.86 9.25
N THR A 10 17.65 -7.62 10.27
CA THR A 10 16.25 -7.21 10.14
C THR A 10 16.08 -5.82 10.70
N VAL A 11 15.52 -4.91 9.89
CA VAL A 11 15.14 -3.56 10.30
C VAL A 11 13.63 -3.37 10.14
N THR A 12 13.00 -2.74 11.14
CA THR A 12 11.56 -2.47 11.14
C THR A 12 11.30 -0.98 11.31
N ARG A 13 10.33 -0.47 10.55
CA ARG A 13 9.76 0.87 10.73
C ARG A 13 8.26 0.83 10.55
N SER A 14 7.55 1.52 11.43
CA SER A 14 6.11 1.76 11.36
C SER A 14 5.85 3.27 11.24
N LYS A 15 4.72 3.61 10.65
CA LYS A 15 4.17 4.97 10.65
C LYS A 15 2.68 4.85 10.87
N THR A 16 2.17 5.54 11.89
CA THR A 16 0.74 5.72 12.09
C THR A 16 0.26 6.79 11.13
N LEU A 17 -0.90 6.56 10.50
CA LEU A 17 -1.58 7.55 9.67
C LEU A 17 -2.65 8.22 10.54
N ASP A 18 -2.78 9.54 10.41
CA ASP A 18 -3.74 10.32 11.20
C ASP A 18 -5.19 9.99 10.82
N ILE A 19 -5.40 9.64 9.55
CA ILE A 19 -6.70 9.26 8.99
C ILE A 19 -6.65 7.77 8.63
N PRO A 20 -7.58 6.94 9.15
CA PRO A 20 -7.76 5.57 8.70
C PRO A 20 -8.08 5.55 7.20
N THR A 21 -7.32 4.78 6.42
CA THR A 21 -7.48 4.73 4.96
C THR A 21 -7.34 3.32 4.41
N ALA A 22 -8.17 3.00 3.43
CA ALA A 22 -8.11 1.78 2.63
C ALA A 22 -7.65 2.06 1.18
N GLU A 23 -7.19 3.27 0.89
CA GLU A 23 -6.80 3.66 -0.47
C GLU A 23 -5.40 3.13 -0.82
N ASP A 24 -5.32 2.25 -1.82
CA ASP A 24 -4.06 1.66 -2.29
C ASP A 24 -2.97 2.69 -2.58
N HIS A 25 -3.33 3.84 -3.16
CA HIS A 25 -2.34 4.86 -3.52
C HIS A 25 -1.71 5.54 -2.29
N THR A 26 -2.53 5.83 -1.27
CA THR A 26 -2.08 6.44 -0.01
C THR A 26 -1.21 5.47 0.77
N LEU A 27 -1.63 4.20 0.85
CA LEU A 27 -0.85 3.13 1.47
C LEU A 27 0.48 2.90 0.74
N PHE A 28 0.46 2.79 -0.58
CA PHE A 28 1.66 2.58 -1.41
C PHE A 28 2.66 3.72 -1.27
N LYS A 29 2.19 4.99 -1.28
CA LYS A 29 3.04 6.17 -1.08
C LYS A 29 3.72 6.13 0.29
N THR A 30 2.97 5.77 1.33
CA THR A 30 3.49 5.67 2.70
C THR A 30 4.54 4.56 2.82
N VAL A 31 4.25 3.36 2.33
CA VAL A 31 5.17 2.22 2.36
C VAL A 31 6.43 2.51 1.54
N SER A 32 6.29 3.09 0.36
CA SER A 32 7.42 3.47 -0.49
C SER A 32 8.32 4.51 0.19
N GLY A 33 7.72 5.47 0.90
CA GLY A 33 8.45 6.45 1.69
C GLY A 33 9.23 5.81 2.86
N LEU A 34 8.62 4.85 3.55
CA LEU A 34 9.30 4.09 4.61
C LEU A 34 10.43 3.23 4.06
N PHE A 35 10.22 2.58 2.91
CA PHE A 35 11.25 1.80 2.23
C PHE A 35 12.45 2.66 1.88
N ARG A 36 12.24 3.82 1.23
CA ARG A 36 13.33 4.75 0.88
C ARG A 36 14.14 5.23 2.08
N LYS A 37 13.52 5.36 3.26
CA LYS A 37 14.23 5.72 4.51
C LYS A 37 15.03 4.56 5.12
N LEU A 38 14.62 3.33 4.85
CA LEU A 38 15.27 2.12 5.36
C LEU A 38 16.32 1.55 4.41
N PHE A 39 16.11 1.75 3.11
CA PHE A 39 16.96 1.22 2.06
C PHE A 39 18.24 2.06 1.96
N ALA A 40 19.34 1.50 2.42
CA ALA A 40 20.67 2.05 2.18
C ALA A 40 21.20 1.57 0.82
N GLN A 41 21.86 2.47 0.10
CA GLN A 41 22.49 2.16 -1.18
C GLN A 41 23.53 1.04 -0.99
N GLY A 42 23.49 0.00 -1.83
CA GLY A 42 24.41 -1.13 -1.77
C GLY A 42 23.94 -2.32 -0.92
N VAL A 43 22.74 -2.26 -0.30
CA VAL A 43 22.21 -3.39 0.48
C VAL A 43 21.32 -4.29 -0.38
N CYS A 44 21.68 -5.58 -0.48
CA CYS A 44 20.84 -6.60 -1.09
C CYS A 44 19.66 -6.93 -0.17
N VAL A 45 18.43 -6.67 -0.64
CA VAL A 45 17.21 -6.96 0.14
C VAL A 45 16.74 -8.37 -0.18
N ARG A 46 16.56 -9.19 0.85
CA ARG A 46 16.09 -10.57 0.74
C ARG A 46 14.59 -10.70 1.01
N LEU A 47 14.05 -9.85 1.88
CA LEU A 47 12.63 -9.89 2.25
C LEU A 47 12.10 -8.49 2.56
N ILE A 48 10.90 -8.21 2.05
CA ILE A 48 10.10 -7.04 2.39
C ILE A 48 8.76 -7.52 2.93
N GLY A 49 8.44 -7.13 4.16
CA GLY A 49 7.16 -7.40 4.81
C GLY A 49 6.42 -6.10 5.12
N VAL A 50 5.15 -6.03 4.75
CA VAL A 50 4.25 -4.92 5.13
C VAL A 50 3.19 -5.48 6.05
N THR A 51 2.96 -4.78 7.17
CA THR A 51 1.97 -5.18 8.18
C THR A 51 1.17 -3.93 8.51
N PHE A 52 -0.15 -4.06 8.47
CA PHE A 52 -1.08 -3.02 8.89
C PHE A 52 -1.62 -3.38 10.28
N THR A 53 -1.76 -2.38 11.13
CA THR A 53 -2.20 -2.51 12.52
C THR A 53 -3.19 -1.38 12.82
N SER A 54 -4.02 -1.52 13.86
CA SER A 54 -5.08 -0.56 14.19
C SER A 54 -6.14 -0.42 13.07
N LEU A 55 -6.63 -1.57 12.59
CA LEU A 55 -7.70 -1.62 11.58
C LEU A 55 -9.05 -1.36 12.24
N THR A 56 -9.84 -0.46 11.66
CA THR A 56 -11.19 -0.14 12.13
C THR A 56 -12.21 -0.86 11.23
N PRO A 57 -13.24 -1.52 11.81
CA PRO A 57 -14.23 -2.26 11.03
C PRO A 57 -15.20 -1.36 10.25
N HIS A 58 -15.32 -0.09 10.63
CA HIS A 58 -16.23 0.85 9.98
C HIS A 58 -15.47 1.77 9.01
N PRO A 59 -15.91 1.88 7.74
CA PRO A 59 -15.36 2.82 6.77
C PRO A 59 -15.91 4.24 6.99
N HIS A 60 -16.02 4.69 8.25
CA HIS A 60 -16.40 6.08 8.52
C HIS A 60 -15.19 6.98 8.23
N ARG A 61 -14.99 7.24 6.94
CA ARG A 61 -14.12 8.29 6.44
C ARG A 61 -14.87 9.60 6.64
N GLN A 62 -14.28 10.51 7.42
CA GLN A 62 -14.72 11.89 7.39
C GLN A 62 -14.21 12.46 6.07
N GLU A 63 -15.10 12.59 5.09
CA GLU A 63 -14.81 13.30 3.85
C GLU A 63 -14.52 14.77 4.16
N GLU A 64 -13.53 15.34 3.48
CA GLU A 64 -13.38 16.79 3.48
C GLU A 64 -14.62 17.41 2.83
N LEU A 65 -15.21 18.41 3.49
CA LEU A 65 -16.36 19.19 2.96
C LEU A 65 -16.06 19.80 1.58
N PHE A 66 -14.77 19.97 1.25
CA PHE A 66 -14.28 20.49 -0.01
C PHE A 66 -13.27 19.51 -0.64
N ASP A 67 -13.66 18.25 -0.82
CA ASP A 67 -12.89 17.33 -1.65
C ASP A 67 -12.95 17.75 -3.12
N ASN A 68 -12.04 18.64 -3.51
CA ASN A 68 -11.83 19.09 -4.88
C ASN A 68 -11.24 17.99 -5.79
N LYS A 69 -10.97 16.78 -5.27
CA LYS A 69 -10.23 15.73 -5.98
C LYS A 69 -10.80 14.31 -5.81
N GLY A 70 -12.11 14.15 -5.99
CA GLY A 70 -12.65 12.93 -6.59
C GLY A 70 -12.54 11.64 -5.76
N GLY A 71 -12.57 11.69 -4.43
CA GLY A 71 -12.58 10.51 -3.55
C GLY A 71 -13.64 9.47 -3.95
N ARG A 72 -14.85 9.92 -4.32
CA ARG A 72 -15.92 9.05 -4.83
C ARG A 72 -15.56 8.29 -6.12
N SER A 73 -14.77 8.90 -7.01
CA SER A 73 -14.35 8.26 -8.26
C SER A 73 -13.31 7.17 -8.01
N TRP A 74 -12.46 7.34 -7.01
CA TRP A 74 -11.47 6.33 -6.63
C TRP A 74 -12.09 5.14 -5.92
N GLU A 75 -13.09 5.38 -5.07
CA GLU A 75 -13.83 4.30 -4.40
C GLU A 75 -14.50 3.36 -5.41
N GLY A 76 -15.25 3.90 -6.38
CA GLY A 76 -15.89 3.10 -7.42
C GLY A 76 -14.87 2.33 -8.29
N LEU A 77 -13.71 2.92 -8.56
CA LEU A 77 -12.62 2.25 -9.26
C LEU A 77 -12.08 1.07 -8.45
N TYR A 78 -11.78 1.26 -7.17
CA TYR A 78 -11.26 0.19 -6.30
C TYR A 78 -12.27 -0.95 -6.15
N GLN A 79 -13.55 -0.64 -5.94
CA GLN A 79 -14.61 -1.63 -5.88
C GLN A 79 -14.73 -2.43 -7.19
N GLY A 80 -14.62 -1.76 -8.35
CA GLY A 80 -14.62 -2.43 -9.66
C GLY A 80 -13.41 -3.36 -9.85
N ILE A 81 -12.21 -2.90 -9.47
CA ILE A 81 -10.98 -3.71 -9.51
C ILE A 81 -11.11 -4.94 -8.60
N ASP A 82 -11.62 -4.76 -7.39
CA ASP A 82 -11.79 -5.84 -6.43
C ASP A 82 -12.84 -6.85 -6.88
N GLY A 83 -13.93 -6.41 -7.50
CA GLY A 83 -14.91 -7.31 -8.11
C GLY A 83 -14.30 -8.19 -9.21
N ILE A 84 -13.43 -7.63 -10.05
CA ILE A 84 -12.74 -8.38 -11.11
C ILE A 84 -11.70 -9.33 -10.50
N ARG A 85 -10.98 -8.93 -9.45
CA ARG A 85 -10.05 -9.80 -8.72
C ARG A 85 -10.77 -10.94 -8.01
N HIS A 86 -11.97 -10.70 -7.48
CA HIS A 86 -12.78 -11.74 -6.84
C HIS A 86 -13.25 -12.78 -7.86
N LYS A 87 -13.65 -12.35 -9.05
CA LYS A 87 -14.15 -13.25 -10.10
C LYS A 87 -13.06 -14.01 -10.86
N TYR A 88 -11.94 -13.35 -11.17
CA TYR A 88 -10.90 -13.89 -12.07
C TYR A 88 -9.54 -14.12 -11.37
N GLY A 89 -9.47 -13.93 -10.06
CA GLY A 89 -8.26 -14.07 -9.26
C GLY A 89 -7.41 -12.80 -9.22
N PHE A 90 -6.51 -12.71 -8.24
CA PHE A 90 -5.72 -11.49 -7.94
C PHE A 90 -4.86 -10.99 -9.11
N LYS A 91 -4.43 -11.89 -10.01
CA LYS A 91 -3.58 -11.56 -11.17
C LYS A 91 -4.36 -11.01 -12.37
N SER A 92 -5.69 -10.93 -12.30
CA SER A 92 -6.54 -10.48 -13.41
C SER A 92 -6.36 -8.99 -13.72
N ILE A 93 -6.19 -8.16 -12.68
CA ILE A 93 -5.89 -6.74 -12.79
C ILE A 93 -4.74 -6.37 -11.85
N LEU A 94 -3.63 -6.00 -12.47
CA LEU A 94 -2.45 -5.47 -11.82
C LEU A 94 -2.20 -4.05 -12.32
N ARG A 95 -1.57 -3.23 -11.48
CA ARG A 95 -1.09 -1.92 -11.91
C ARG A 95 -0.14 -2.12 -13.10
N ALA A 96 -0.27 -1.32 -14.16
CA ALA A 96 0.55 -1.47 -15.38
C ALA A 96 2.06 -1.54 -15.08
N THR A 97 2.52 -0.75 -14.12
CA THR A 97 3.93 -0.71 -13.66
C THR A 97 4.36 -1.94 -12.86
N SER A 98 3.42 -2.78 -12.40
CA SER A 98 3.72 -4.00 -11.64
C SER A 98 4.10 -5.17 -12.55
N ARG A 99 3.84 -5.08 -13.87
CA ARG A 99 4.12 -6.15 -14.84
C ARG A 99 5.35 -5.81 -15.69
N GLY A 100 6.45 -5.44 -15.02
CA GLY A 100 7.74 -5.17 -15.63
C GLY A 100 8.84 -5.84 -14.82
N GLY A 101 9.43 -6.89 -15.39
CA GLY A 101 10.48 -7.68 -14.75
C GLY A 101 10.67 -9.00 -15.49
N ASN A 102 11.17 -8.90 -16.73
CA ASN A 102 11.99 -9.94 -17.35
C ASN A 102 13.29 -9.25 -17.76
#